data_AF-A0A349SR23-F1
#
_entry.id   AF-A0A349SR23-F1
#
_cell.length_a   1.000
_cell.length_b   1.000
_cell.length_c   1.000
_cell.angle_alpha   90.00
_cell.angle_beta   90.00
_cell.angle_gamma   90.00
#
_symmetry.space_group_name_H-M   'P 1'
#
loop_
_entity.id
_entity.type
_entity.pdbx_description
1 polymer ?
#
loop_
_entity_poly.entity_id
_entity_poly.type
_entity_poly.pdbx_seq_one_letter_code
_entity_poly.pdbx_strand_id
1 'polypeptide(L)'
;VHVVGPEQGATLPGMTIVCGDSHTATHGAFGALAHGIGTSEVEHVLATQCLIQKKMKSMLVRVDGELGPGVTAKDVVLAIIAKIGTAGGTGYAIEFGGSVIRGLSMEGRMT
;
A
#
# COMPACT_ATOMS: atom_id res chain seq x y z
N VAL A 1 -1.36 13.21 5.34
CA VAL A 1 -1.99 12.89 4.03
C VAL A 1 -2.78 11.58 4.11
N HIS A 2 -2.14 10.48 4.50
CA HIS A 2 -2.72 9.14 4.33
C HIS A 2 -3.79 8.68 5.33
N VAL A 3 -4.03 9.47 6.39
CA VAL A 3 -5.16 9.26 7.32
C VAL A 3 -6.38 10.07 6.88
N VAL A 4 -6.18 11.36 6.61
CA VAL A 4 -7.25 12.30 6.22
C VAL A 4 -7.93 11.90 4.91
N GLY A 5 -7.16 11.43 3.91
CA GLY A 5 -7.72 11.03 2.61
C GLY A 5 -8.78 9.94 2.73
N PRO A 6 -8.48 8.80 3.38
CA PRO A 6 -9.48 7.78 3.68
C PRO A 6 -10.63 8.26 4.56
N GLU A 7 -10.36 9.02 5.64
CA GLU A 7 -11.40 9.53 6.54
C GLU A 7 -12.42 10.43 5.83
N GLN A 8 -11.98 11.18 4.82
CA GLN A 8 -12.85 12.04 4.01
C GLN A 8 -13.52 11.31 2.84
N GLY A 9 -13.32 10.00 2.70
CA GLY A 9 -13.87 9.21 1.59
C GLY A 9 -13.18 9.45 0.24
N ALA A 10 -12.01 10.08 0.23
CA ALA A 10 -11.23 10.32 -1.00
C ALA A 10 -10.40 9.10 -1.44
N THR A 11 -10.48 7.98 -0.71
CA THR A 11 -9.79 6.73 -1.00
C THR A 11 -10.80 5.60 -1.11
N LEU A 12 -11.01 5.12 -2.33
CA LEU A 12 -11.99 4.07 -2.61
C LEU A 12 -11.34 2.89 -3.38
N PRO A 13 -11.89 1.67 -3.24
CA PRO A 13 -11.42 0.51 -4.00
C PRO A 13 -11.43 0.74 -5.50
N GLY A 14 -10.41 0.23 -6.19
CA GLY A 14 -10.28 0.31 -7.66
C GLY A 14 -9.75 1.64 -8.18
N MET A 15 -9.49 2.63 -7.32
CA MET A 15 -8.86 3.90 -7.72
C MET A 15 -7.37 3.72 -8.04
N THR A 16 -6.85 4.61 -8.88
CA THR A 16 -5.40 4.91 -8.94
C THR A 16 -5.16 6.20 -8.17
N ILE A 17 -4.29 6.16 -7.16
CA ILE A 17 -4.04 7.30 -6.26
C ILE A 17 -2.55 7.63 -6.28
N VAL A 18 -2.22 8.87 -6.59
CA VAL A 18 -0.84 9.35 -6.62
C VAL A 18 -0.72 10.65 -5.85
N CYS A 19 0.41 10.83 -5.16
CA CYS A 19 0.71 12.02 -4.39
C CYS A 19 2.23 12.20 -4.32
N GLY A 20 2.70 13.42 -4.04
CA GLY A 20 4.12 13.74 -3.86
C GLY A 20 4.76 13.19 -2.58
N ASP A 21 4.10 12.25 -1.89
CA ASP A 21 4.59 11.60 -0.68
C ASP A 21 4.95 10.12 -0.96
N SER A 22 6.08 9.65 -0.42
CA SER A 22 6.57 8.28 -0.65
C SER A 22 5.68 7.20 -0.02
N HIS A 23 4.93 7.51 1.03
CA HIS A 23 4.06 6.59 1.77
C HIS A 23 2.63 6.54 1.24
N THR A 24 2.37 7.12 0.06
CA THR A 24 1.09 7.03 -0.66
C THR A 24 0.62 5.58 -0.85
N ALA A 25 1.53 4.61 -0.81
CA ALA A 25 1.20 3.18 -0.78
C ALA A 25 0.23 2.76 0.35
N THR A 26 0.13 3.53 1.44
CA THR A 26 -0.83 3.32 2.54
C THR A 26 -2.27 3.17 2.04
N HIS A 27 -2.65 3.91 0.99
CA HIS A 27 -4.00 3.86 0.42
C HIS A 27 -4.29 2.51 -0.27
N GLY A 28 -3.27 1.69 -0.53
CA GLY A 28 -3.41 0.34 -1.05
C GLY A 28 -4.20 -0.59 -0.13
N ALA A 29 -4.27 -0.30 1.17
CA ALA A 29 -5.10 -1.02 2.13
C ALA A 29 -6.60 -1.05 1.75
N PHE A 30 -7.04 -0.09 0.94
CA PHE A 30 -8.42 0.03 0.44
C PHE A 30 -8.63 -0.64 -0.92
N GLY A 31 -7.65 -1.39 -1.44
CA GLY A 31 -7.72 -2.00 -2.77
C GLY A 31 -7.55 -0.98 -3.90
N ALA A 32 -6.82 0.11 -3.65
CA ALA A 32 -6.42 1.09 -4.65
C ALA A 32 -4.99 0.82 -5.13
N LEU A 33 -4.68 1.16 -6.39
CA LEU A 33 -3.30 1.20 -6.86
C LEU A 33 -2.68 2.55 -6.47
N ALA A 34 -1.96 2.58 -5.35
CA ALA A 34 -1.47 3.83 -4.76
C ALA A 34 0.06 3.88 -4.64
N HIS A 35 0.67 4.97 -5.10
CA HIS A 35 2.13 5.14 -5.10
C HIS A 35 2.56 6.61 -5.13
N GLY A 36 3.74 6.89 -4.57
CA GLY A 36 4.34 8.22 -4.60
C GLY A 36 4.91 8.56 -5.97
N ILE A 37 4.84 9.83 -6.36
CA ILE A 37 5.36 10.35 -7.62
C ILE A 37 6.16 11.64 -7.41
N GLY A 38 7.02 12.01 -8.36
CA GLY A 38 7.81 13.24 -8.28
C GLY A 38 7.01 14.50 -8.58
N THR A 39 7.53 15.67 -8.22
CA THR A 39 6.84 16.97 -8.43
C THR A 39 6.41 17.21 -9.88
N SER A 40 7.28 16.90 -10.85
CA SER A 40 6.94 17.06 -12.28
C SER A 40 5.82 16.10 -12.73
N GLU A 41 5.76 14.91 -12.14
CA GLU A 41 4.67 13.97 -12.41
C GLU A 41 3.36 14.46 -11.77
N VAL A 42 3.41 15.06 -10.57
CA VAL A 42 2.24 15.69 -9.93
C VAL A 42 1.67 16.78 -10.83
N GLU A 43 2.52 17.68 -11.34
CA GLU A 43 2.11 18.71 -12.30
C GLU A 43 1.43 18.09 -13.53
N HIS A 44 2.04 17.03 -14.10
CA HIS A 44 1.48 16.35 -15.26
C HIS A 44 0.11 15.70 -14.98
N VAL A 45 -0.05 15.06 -13.83
CA VAL A 45 -1.32 14.47 -13.40
C VAL A 45 -2.38 15.56 -13.20
N LEU A 46 -2.03 16.68 -12.58
CA LEU A 46 -2.95 17.80 -12.42
C LEU A 46 -3.39 18.39 -13.77
N ALA A 47 -2.48 18.42 -14.76
CA ALA A 47 -2.79 18.92 -16.09
C ALA A 47 -3.60 17.95 -16.96
N THR A 48 -3.38 16.64 -16.83
CA THR A 48 -3.86 15.65 -17.83
C THR A 48 -4.71 14.52 -17.25
N GLN A 49 -4.72 14.34 -15.94
CA GLN A 49 -5.26 13.17 -15.25
C GLN A 49 -4.67 11.84 -15.75
N CYS A 50 -3.49 11.89 -16.36
CA CYS A 50 -2.77 10.75 -16.90
C CYS A 50 -1.39 10.66 -16.27
N LEU A 51 -0.81 9.46 -16.26
CA LEU A 51 0.56 9.23 -15.82
C LEU A 51 1.16 8.07 -16.61
N ILE A 52 2.35 8.28 -17.18
CA ILE A 52 3.11 7.22 -17.83
C ILE A 52 3.82 6.42 -16.74
N GLN A 53 3.49 5.14 -16.62
CA GLN A 53 4.11 4.24 -15.65
C GLN A 53 4.62 2.98 -16.33
N LYS A 54 5.76 2.47 -15.84
CA LYS A 54 6.20 1.13 -16.17
C LYS A 54 5.34 0.14 -15.39
N LYS A 55 4.76 -0.85 -16.08
CA LYS A 55 3.96 -1.88 -15.43
C LYS A 55 4.78 -2.60 -14.35
N MET A 56 4.31 -2.51 -13.11
CA MET A 56 4.86 -3.25 -11.97
C MET A 56 4.54 -4.74 -12.10
N LYS A 57 5.44 -5.59 -11.62
CA LYS A 57 5.15 -7.02 -11.45
C LYS A 57 4.27 -7.21 -10.21
N SER A 58 3.45 -8.26 -10.17
CA SER A 58 2.68 -8.60 -8.97
C SER A 58 3.50 -9.48 -8.04
N MET A 59 3.48 -9.19 -6.74
CA MET A 59 4.03 -10.04 -5.70
C MET A 59 2.97 -10.25 -4.62
N LEU A 60 2.57 -11.50 -4.38
CA LEU A 60 1.66 -11.83 -3.29
C LEU A 60 2.46 -12.24 -2.05
N VAL A 61 2.31 -11.46 -0.98
CA VAL A 61 2.74 -11.84 0.37
C VAL A 61 1.53 -12.42 1.10
N ARG A 62 1.55 -13.75 1.29
CA ARG A 62 0.47 -14.47 1.94
C ARG A 62 0.85 -14.83 3.38
N VAL A 63 0.02 -14.41 4.33
CA VAL A 63 0.19 -14.67 5.78
C VAL A 63 -1.07 -15.36 6.29
N ASP A 64 -0.95 -16.64 6.64
CA ASP A 64 -2.03 -17.47 7.16
C ASP A 64 -1.76 -17.88 8.61
N GLY A 65 -2.83 -18.20 9.35
CA GLY A 65 -2.82 -18.50 10.78
C GLY A 65 -3.57 -17.46 11.61
N GLU A 66 -3.27 -17.45 12.91
CA GLU A 66 -3.80 -16.52 13.91
C GLU A 66 -2.63 -15.82 14.63
N LEU A 67 -2.80 -14.54 14.96
CA LEU A 67 -1.79 -13.80 15.68
C LEU A 67 -1.79 -14.19 17.16
N GLY A 68 -0.61 -14.42 17.71
CA GLY A 68 -0.45 -14.66 19.15
C GLY A 68 -0.78 -13.42 19.99
N PRO A 69 -0.98 -13.57 21.31
CA PRO A 69 -1.26 -12.44 22.20
C PRO A 69 -0.21 -11.34 22.09
N GLY A 70 -0.66 -10.10 21.89
CA GLY A 70 0.21 -8.93 21.78
C GLY A 70 0.90 -8.73 20.43
N VAL A 71 0.74 -9.65 19.47
CA VAL A 71 1.27 -9.50 18.11
C VAL A 71 0.29 -8.68 17.27
N THR A 72 0.81 -7.68 16.57
CA THR A 72 0.04 -6.70 15.81
C THR A 72 0.39 -6.71 14.32
N ALA A 73 -0.34 -5.94 13.52
CA ALA A 73 -0.01 -5.71 12.11
C ALA A 73 1.42 -5.18 11.91
N LYS A 74 1.91 -4.35 12.85
CA LYS A 74 3.27 -3.81 12.81
C LYS A 74 4.32 -4.91 12.86
N ASP A 75 4.12 -5.89 13.73
CA ASP A 75 5.05 -7.01 13.89
C ASP A 75 5.06 -7.89 12.63
N VAL A 76 3.88 -8.09 12.02
CA VAL A 76 3.74 -8.84 10.75
C VAL A 76 4.51 -8.15 9.63
N VAL A 77 4.29 -6.84 9.39
CA VAL A 77 4.97 -6.14 8.29
C VAL A 77 6.47 -6.04 8.52
N LEU A 78 6.93 -5.85 9.77
CA LEU A 78 8.36 -5.88 10.10
C LEU A 78 8.99 -7.26 9.86
N ALA A 79 8.30 -8.35 10.19
CA ALA A 79 8.77 -9.71 9.91
C ALA A 79 8.86 -9.99 8.39
N ILE A 80 7.89 -9.47 7.61
CA ILE A 80 7.92 -9.56 6.15
C ILE A 80 9.13 -8.79 5.59
N ILE A 81 9.34 -7.54 6.02
CA ILE A 81 10.48 -6.72 5.60
C ILE A 81 11.81 -7.40 5.96
N ALA A 82 11.92 -7.97 7.16
CA ALA A 82 13.11 -8.72 7.56
C ALA A 82 13.41 -9.91 6.64
N LYS A 83 12.37 -10.55 6.09
CA LYS A 83 12.50 -11.71 5.19
C LYS A 83 12.86 -11.31 3.75
N ILE A 84 12.24 -10.27 3.21
CA ILE A 84 12.45 -9.87 1.80
C ILE A 84 13.54 -8.80 1.63
N GLY A 85 13.97 -8.17 2.73
CA GLY A 85 14.93 -7.08 2.74
C GLY A 85 14.34 -5.74 2.27
N THR A 86 15.08 -4.66 2.47
CA THR A 86 14.65 -3.30 2.10
C THR A 86 14.40 -3.11 0.61
N ALA A 87 15.11 -3.86 -0.24
CA ALA A 87 14.96 -3.83 -1.70
C ALA A 87 14.02 -4.91 -2.25
N GLY A 88 13.46 -5.78 -1.42
CA GLY A 88 12.69 -6.96 -1.86
C GLY A 88 11.44 -6.63 -2.68
N GLY A 89 10.87 -5.45 -2.48
CA GLY A 89 9.70 -4.94 -3.22
C GLY A 89 10.01 -4.20 -4.53
N THR A 90 11.29 -4.01 -4.88
CA THR A 90 11.67 -3.15 -6.01
C THR A 90 11.05 -3.62 -7.32
N GLY A 91 10.24 -2.77 -7.96
CA GLY A 91 9.58 -3.08 -9.23
C GLY A 91 8.31 -3.93 -9.13
N TYR A 92 7.83 -4.19 -7.90
CA TYR A 92 6.61 -4.92 -7.64
C TYR A 92 5.51 -4.04 -7.05
N ALA A 93 4.27 -4.34 -7.41
CA ALA A 93 3.10 -4.05 -6.59
C ALA A 93 2.94 -5.24 -5.64
N ILE A 94 3.15 -4.99 -4.34
CA ILE A 94 3.01 -6.01 -3.30
C ILE A 94 1.55 -6.06 -2.86
N GLU A 95 0.94 -7.22 -2.97
CA GLU A 95 -0.38 -7.52 -2.44
C GLU A 95 -0.23 -8.33 -1.15
N PHE A 96 -0.94 -7.94 -0.10
CA PHE A 96 -0.98 -8.67 1.17
C PHE A 96 -2.28 -9.45 1.27
N GLY A 97 -2.16 -10.77 1.48
CA GLY A 97 -3.30 -11.68 1.57
C GLY A 97 -3.12 -12.75 2.63
N GLY A 98 -4.10 -13.64 2.75
CA GLY A 98 -4.14 -14.71 3.75
C GLY A 98 -5.03 -14.38 4.96
N SER A 99 -5.26 -15.38 5.81
CA SER A 99 -6.22 -15.28 6.92
C SER A 99 -5.85 -14.19 7.92
N VAL A 100 -4.56 -14.00 8.20
CA VAL A 100 -4.08 -12.96 9.13
C VAL A 100 -4.43 -11.58 8.59
N ILE A 101 -4.08 -11.29 7.33
CA ILE A 101 -4.33 -9.97 6.72
C ILE A 101 -5.83 -9.67 6.65
N ARG A 102 -6.65 -10.68 6.34
CA ARG A 102 -8.12 -10.55 6.35
C ARG A 102 -8.68 -10.28 7.74
N GLY A 103 -8.07 -10.85 8.79
CA GLY A 103 -8.46 -10.65 10.18
C GLY A 103 -8.06 -9.30 10.79
N LEU A 104 -7.18 -8.53 10.14
CA LEU A 104 -6.80 -7.19 10.60
C LEU A 104 -7.94 -6.17 10.43
N SER A 105 -7.97 -5.18 11.32
CA SER A 105 -8.78 -3.96 11.13
C SER A 105 -8.26 -3.15 9.93
N MET A 106 -9.03 -2.14 9.50
CA MET A 106 -8.59 -1.28 8.39
C MET A 106 -7.32 -0.51 8.73
N GLU A 107 -7.20 0.02 9.95
CA GLU A 107 -6.00 0.69 10.46
C GLU A 107 -4.82 -0.27 10.51
N GLY A 108 -5.07 -1.52 10.91
CA GLY A 108 -4.07 -2.58 10.87
C GLY A 108 -3.58 -2.88 9.45
N ARG A 109 -4.46 -2.84 8.44
CA ARG A 109 -4.06 -3.00 7.03
C ARG A 109 -3.32 -1.79 6.46
N MET A 110 -3.51 -0.61 7.03
CA MET A 110 -2.81 0.62 6.66
C MET A 110 -1.41 0.73 7.31
N THR A 111 -1.09 -0.12 8.29
CA THR A 111 0.17 -0.12 9.06
C THR A 111 1.30 -0.81 8.32
#